data_AF-A0A3D1F8G6-F1
#
_entry.id   AF-A0A3D1F8G6-F1
#
_cell.length_a   1.000
_cell.length_b   1.000
_cell.length_c   1.000
_cell.angle_alpha   90.00
_cell.angle_beta   90.00
_cell.angle_gamma   90.00
#
_symmetry.space_group_name_H-M   'P 1'
#
loop_
_entity.id
_entity.type
_entity.pdbx_description
1 polymer ?
#
loop_
_entity_poly.entity_id
_entity_poly.type
_entity_poly.pdbx_seq_one_letter_code
_entity_poly.pdbx_strand_id
1 'polypeptide(L)' 'MIVTKRKPLEEITGFLKGQDKVFIVGCGECSTTCHTGGEKEVVEMKQYLESQGKKVTGWVIPNAP' A
#
# COMPACT_ATOMS: atom_id res chain seq x y z
N MET A 1 3.78 -23.33 0.64
CA MET A 1 3.28 -22.13 1.34
C MET A 1 3.44 -20.96 0.39
N ILE A 2 2.35 -20.32 -0.02
CA ILE A 2 2.36 -19.14 -0.90
C ILE A 2 2.54 -17.92 0.02
N VAL A 3 3.56 -17.10 -0.22
CA VAL A 3 3.90 -15.92 0.59
C VAL A 3 3.95 -14.71 -0.33
N THR A 4 3.31 -13.61 0.07
CA THR A 4 3.38 -12.36 -0.67
C THR A 4 4.65 -11.59 -0.26
N LYS A 5 5.31 -10.97 -1.24
CA LYS A 5 6.44 -10.05 -1.00
C LYS A 5 6.06 -8.65 -1.44
N ARG A 6 6.41 -7.66 -0.61
CA ARG A 6 6.22 -6.25 -0.95
C ARG A 6 7.16 -5.90 -2.10
N LYS A 7 6.61 -5.24 -3.13
CA LYS A 7 7.43 -4.68 -4.21
C LYS A 7 8.33 -3.55 -3.68
N PRO A 8 9.49 -3.31 -4.30
CA PRO A 8 10.33 -2.17 -3.95
C PRO A 8 9.52 -0.87 -4.06
N LEU A 9 9.65 -0.01 -3.05
CA LEU A 9 8.92 1.26 -2.99
C LEU A 9 9.21 2.16 -4.20
N GLU A 10 10.42 2.15 -4.70
CA GLU A 10 10.84 2.90 -5.88
C GLU A 10 10.10 2.46 -7.15
N GLU A 11 9.87 1.15 -7.30
CA GLU A 11 9.10 0.59 -8.43
C GLU A 11 7.64 1.07 -8.35
N ILE A 12 7.05 1.06 -7.15
CA ILE A 12 5.69 1.57 -6.91
C ILE A 12 5.60 3.06 -7.25
N THR A 13 6.56 3.87 -6.79
CA THR A 13 6.62 5.31 -7.11
C THR A 13 6.79 5.54 -8.62
N GLY A 14 7.57 4.69 -9.28
CA GLY A 14 7.74 4.68 -10.74
C GLY A 14 6.42 4.44 -11.48
N PHE A 15 5.62 3.45 -11.05
CA PHE A 15 4.29 3.22 -11.62
C PHE A 15 3.32 4.36 -11.39
N LEU A 16 3.47 5.07 -10.28
CA LEU A 16 2.62 6.21 -9.92
C LEU A 16 3.12 7.53 -10.52
N LYS A 17 4.20 7.53 -11.31
CA LYS A 17 4.74 8.76 -11.91
C LYS A 17 3.70 9.41 -12.84
N GLY A 18 3.44 10.70 -12.63
CA GLY A 18 2.39 11.44 -13.34
C GLY A 18 0.97 11.34 -12.73
N GLN A 19 0.81 10.60 -11.63
CA GLN A 19 -0.43 10.58 -10.83
C GLN A 19 -0.23 11.37 -9.53
N ASP A 20 -1.09 12.36 -9.31
CA ASP A 20 -1.04 13.23 -8.13
C ASP A 20 -1.86 12.71 -6.94
N LYS A 21 -2.92 11.93 -7.21
CA LYS A 21 -3.85 11.42 -6.21
C LYS A 21 -3.85 9.90 -6.21
N VAL A 22 -3.72 9.29 -5.04
CA VAL A 22 -3.64 7.84 -4.88
C VAL A 22 -4.60 7.40 -3.77
N PHE A 23 -5.29 6.28 -3.98
CA PHE A 23 -6.08 5.62 -2.95
C PHE A 23 -5.47 4.25 -2.68
N ILE A 24 -5.29 3.90 -1.40
CA ILE A 24 -4.58 2.67 -1.02
C ILE A 24 -5.60 1.62 -0.57
N VAL A 25 -5.53 0.43 -1.15
CA VAL A 25 -6.37 -0.71 -0.77
C VAL A 25 -5.47 -1.81 -0.23
N GLY A 26 -5.63 -2.15 1.05
CA GLY A 26 -4.96 -3.29 1.68
C GLY A 26 -5.81 -4.56 1.61
N CYS A 27 -5.28 -5.66 2.14
CA CYS A 27 -6.00 -6.94 2.28
C CYS A 27 -5.79 -7.50 3.70
N GLY A 28 -6.90 -7.72 4.41
CA GLY A 28 -6.91 -8.12 5.82
C GLY A 28 -6.50 -9.58 6.10
N GLU A 29 -6.44 -10.44 5.07
CA GLU A 29 -6.21 -11.89 5.24
C GLU A 29 -4.75 -12.28 4.97
N CYS A 30 -4.45 -12.64 3.71
CA CYS A 30 -3.16 -13.19 3.33
C CYS A 30 -2.05 -12.13 3.40
N SER A 31 -2.35 -10.89 3.01
CA SER A 31 -1.38 -9.79 2.98
C SER A 31 -1.07 -9.23 4.36
N THR A 32 -2.01 -9.30 5.31
CA THR A 32 -1.75 -8.94 6.71
C THR A 32 -0.89 -10.00 7.39
N THR A 33 -1.21 -11.28 7.20
CA THR A 33 -0.39 -12.39 7.72
C THR A 33 1.05 -12.37 7.19
N CYS A 34 1.23 -11.94 5.94
CA CYS A 34 2.55 -11.86 5.32
C CYS A 34 3.23 -10.49 5.49
N HIS A 35 2.69 -9.55 6.28
CA HIS A 35 3.26 -8.21 6.49
C HIS A 35 3.52 -7.42 5.20
N THR A 36 2.58 -7.50 4.26
CA THR A 36 2.73 -6.86 2.92
C THR A 36 1.55 -5.99 2.52
N GLY A 37 0.47 -5.96 3.29
CA GLY A 37 -0.72 -5.16 2.98
C GLY A 37 -1.75 -5.09 4.09
N GLY A 38 -1.34 -5.26 5.34
CA GLY A 38 -2.16 -4.98 6.51
C GLY A 38 -2.15 -3.51 6.88
N GLU A 39 -2.76 -3.18 8.03
CA GLU A 39 -2.98 -1.80 8.46
C GLU A 39 -1.67 -1.02 8.60
N LYS A 40 -0.68 -1.62 9.25
CA LYS A 40 0.62 -0.99 9.44
C LYS A 40 1.30 -0.71 8.09
N GLU A 41 1.31 -1.68 7.19
CA GLU A 41 1.99 -1.53 5.90
C GLU A 41 1.29 -0.51 5.00
N VAL A 42 -0.04 -0.43 5.05
CA VAL A 42 -0.84 0.56 4.32
C VAL A 42 -0.57 1.97 4.86
N VAL A 43 -0.49 2.14 6.19
CA VAL A 43 -0.17 3.43 6.83
C VAL A 43 1.25 3.87 6.51
N GLU A 44 2.23 2.97 6.57
CA GLU A 44 3.60 3.27 6.16
C GLU A 44 3.69 3.66 4.67
N MET A 45 2.95 2.95 3.81
CA MET A 45 2.91 3.28 2.39
C MET A 45 2.25 4.63 2.13
N LYS A 46 1.21 4.98 2.89
CA LYS A 46 0.63 6.33 2.85
C LYS A 46 1.69 7.39 3.16
N GLN A 47 2.38 7.27 4.30
CA GLN A 47 3.38 8.25 4.73
C GLN A 47 4.51 8.40 3.71
N TYR A 48 4.97 7.28 3.14
CA TYR A 48 5.99 7.28 2.11
C TYR A 48 5.51 8.02 0.85
N LEU A 49 4.29 7.73 0.36
CA LEU A 49 3.74 8.40 -0.83
C LEU A 49 3.50 9.90 -0.60
N GLU A 50 3.06 10.28 0.61
CA GLU A 50 2.90 11.69 1.00
C GLU A 50 4.25 12.42 1.05
N SER A 51 5.30 11.78 1.57
CA SER A 51 6.69 12.30 1.55
C SER A 51 7.23 12.50 0.12
N GLN A 52 6.79 11.67 -0.82
CA GLN A 52 7.11 11.80 -2.24
C GLN A 52 6.24 12.84 -2.99
N GLY A 53 5.42 13.62 -2.27
CA GLY A 53 4.58 14.67 -2.84
C GLY A 53 3.26 14.18 -3.46
N LYS A 54 2.86 12.94 -3.22
CA LYS A 54 1.57 12.39 -3.69
C LYS A 54 0.49 12.61 -2.66
N LYS A 55 -0.71 12.96 -3.10
CA LYS A 55 -1.87 13.13 -2.22
C LYS A 55 -2.60 11.81 -2.04
N VAL A 56 -2.48 11.20 -0.86
CA VAL A 56 -3.27 10.01 -0.54
C VAL A 56 -4.68 10.44 -0.13
N THR A 57 -5.68 10.08 -0.94
CA THR A 57 -7.08 10.50 -0.74
C THR A 57 -7.79 9.68 0.33
N GLY A 58 -7.26 8.51 0.67
CA GLY A 58 -7.78 7.62 1.68
C GLY A 58 -7.13 6.24 1.57
N TRP A 59 -7.43 5.40 2.55
CA TRP A 59 -7.08 4.00 2.50
C TRP A 59 -8.19 3.15 3.12
N VAL A 60 -8.30 1.91 2.68
CA VAL A 60 -9.27 0.95 3.21
C VAL A 60 -8.62 -0.43 3.30
N ILE A 61 -8.99 -1.16 4.33
CA ILE A 61 -8.72 -2.60 4.45
C ILE A 61 -10.09 -3.25 4.51
N PRO A 62 -10.55 -3.88 3.42
CA PRO A 62 -11.75 -4.67 3.47
C PRO A 62 -11.50 -5.84 4.42
N ASN A 63 -12.41 -6.03 5.37
CA ASN A 63 -12.50 -7.27 6.11
C ASN A 63 -12.90 -8.34 5.11
N ALA A 64 -12.01 -9.29 4.86
CA ALA A 64 -12.36 -10.48 4.11
C ALA A 64 -13.24 -11.38 5.01
N PRO A 65 -14.36 -11.92 4.49
CA PRO A 65 -15.27 -12.80 5.23
C PRO A 65 -14.68 -14.18 5.53
#